data_AF-A0A0Q9KLM0-F1
#
_entry.id   AF-A0A0Q9KLM0-F1
#
_cell.length_a   1.000
_cell.length_b   1.000
_cell.length_c   1.000
_cell.angle_alpha   90.00
_cell.angle_beta   90.00
_cell.angle_gamma   90.00
#
_symmetry.space_group_name_H-M   'P 1'
#
loop_
_entity.id
_entity.type
_entity.pdbx_description
1 polymer ?
#
loop_
_entity_poly.entity_id
_entity_poly.type
_entity_poly.pdbx_seq_one_letter_code
_entity_poly.pdbx_strand_id
1 'polypeptide(L)'
;MKVLTPVEKIPANNMYLSLETSQKVWAPTAAVTLDKLMTDIISEGKNPVLTAVKVAGVGKGQSQQNLEKIEPPGRLKYSDLAVFKKDKLIGWLNEKESKGYRYIKNKVTNTVGSLSCPEGGNIAVEVMKSETKVKGRMNNGKPQIDI
;
A
#
# COMPACT_ATOMS: atom_id res chain seq x y z
N MET A 1 -10.62 16.92 -6.84
CA MET A 1 -11.26 15.71 -7.40
C MET A 1 -12.53 15.42 -6.62
N LYS A 2 -13.68 15.22 -7.26
CA LYS A 2 -14.93 14.77 -6.62
C LYS A 2 -15.25 13.36 -7.15
N VAL A 3 -15.18 12.35 -6.29
CA VAL A 3 -15.63 10.98 -6.59
C VAL A 3 -16.62 10.62 -5.51
N LEU A 4 -17.87 10.36 -5.90
CA LEU A 4 -18.92 9.96 -4.96
C LEU A 4 -18.86 8.44 -4.78
N THR A 5 -19.00 7.99 -3.55
CA THR A 5 -18.99 6.56 -3.23
C THR A 5 -20.38 6.10 -2.81
N PRO A 6 -20.88 4.95 -3.31
CA PRO A 6 -22.27 4.54 -3.03
C PRO A 6 -22.53 4.19 -1.56
N VAL A 7 -21.52 3.63 -0.88
CA VAL A 7 -21.65 3.08 0.48
C VAL A 7 -21.52 4.16 1.56
N GLU A 8 -20.61 5.10 1.37
CA GLU A 8 -20.26 6.12 2.36
C GLU A 8 -20.37 7.51 1.72
N LYS A 9 -21.11 8.41 2.39
CA LYS A 9 -21.41 9.74 1.84
C LYS A 9 -20.20 10.66 1.85
N ILE A 10 -19.26 10.43 2.76
CA ILE A 10 -18.00 11.17 2.89
C ILE A 10 -16.87 10.32 2.29
N PRO A 11 -16.39 10.64 1.07
CA PRO A 11 -15.36 9.83 0.40
C PRO A 11 -14.09 9.65 1.22
N ALA A 12 -13.73 10.64 2.04
CA ALA A 12 -12.58 10.55 2.94
C ALA A 12 -12.71 9.43 3.99
N ASN A 13 -13.90 9.26 4.59
CA ASN A 13 -14.16 8.16 5.52
C ASN A 13 -14.10 6.81 4.81
N ASN A 14 -14.68 6.73 3.60
CA ASN A 14 -14.61 5.51 2.80
C ASN A 14 -13.16 5.10 2.52
N MET A 15 -12.34 6.07 2.11
CA MET A 15 -10.92 5.86 1.88
C MET A 15 -10.24 5.39 3.16
N TYR A 16 -10.42 6.09 4.27
CA TYR A 16 -9.84 5.71 5.55
C TYR A 16 -10.18 4.25 5.94
N LEU A 17 -11.46 3.88 5.94
CA LEU A 17 -11.91 2.52 6.27
C LEU A 17 -11.39 1.48 5.27
N SER A 18 -11.39 1.81 3.98
CA SER A 18 -10.85 0.95 2.93
C SER A 18 -9.35 0.73 3.07
N LEU A 19 -8.58 1.76 3.43
CA LEU A 19 -7.13 1.65 3.66
C LEU A 19 -6.85 0.85 4.93
N GLU A 20 -7.62 1.10 6.00
CA GLU A 20 -7.48 0.40 7.27
C GLU A 20 -7.76 -1.10 7.16
N THR A 21 -8.74 -1.45 6.33
CA THR A 21 -9.05 -2.85 6.00
C THR A 21 -7.97 -3.42 5.10
N SER A 22 -7.61 -2.69 4.04
CA SER A 22 -6.63 -3.14 3.05
C SER A 22 -5.27 -3.45 3.68
N GLN A 23 -4.76 -2.62 4.58
CA GLN A 23 -3.47 -2.86 5.23
C GLN A 23 -3.41 -4.17 6.03
N LYS A 24 -4.56 -4.68 6.51
CA LYS A 24 -4.67 -5.91 7.31
C LYS A 24 -4.62 -7.17 6.44
N VAL A 25 -5.11 -7.08 5.20
CA VAL A 25 -5.33 -8.24 4.31
C VAL A 25 -4.52 -8.21 3.01
N TRP A 26 -3.89 -7.08 2.67
CA TRP A 26 -3.14 -6.91 1.44
C TRP A 26 -1.77 -6.30 1.72
N ALA A 27 -0.70 -7.06 1.44
CA ALA A 27 0.67 -6.69 1.75
C ALA A 27 1.23 -5.41 1.07
N PRO A 28 0.72 -4.87 -0.05
CA PRO A 28 1.23 -3.61 -0.63
C PRO A 28 0.76 -2.32 0.04
N THR A 29 -0.33 -2.31 0.82
CA THR A 29 -0.95 -1.05 1.32
C THR A 29 -0.55 -0.63 2.74
N ALA A 30 0.10 0.51 2.88
CA ALA A 30 0.46 1.09 4.18
C ALA A 30 -0.52 2.21 4.59
N ALA A 31 -1.17 2.08 5.74
CA ALA A 31 -1.83 3.22 6.38
C ALA A 31 -0.81 4.03 7.17
N VAL A 32 -0.70 5.33 6.88
CA VAL A 32 0.18 6.27 7.57
C VAL A 32 -0.66 7.46 7.99
N THR A 33 -0.62 7.79 9.28
CA THR A 33 -1.27 8.97 9.84
C THR A 33 -0.41 10.21 9.61
N LEU A 34 -1.02 11.40 9.65
CA LEU A 34 -0.33 12.66 9.36
C LEU A 34 0.82 12.93 10.36
N ASP A 35 0.58 12.72 11.64
CA ASP A 35 1.58 12.85 12.72
C ASP A 35 2.78 11.92 12.50
N LYS A 36 2.54 10.68 12.06
CA LYS A 36 3.59 9.72 11.72
C LYS A 36 4.37 10.15 10.48
N LEU A 37 3.69 10.63 9.44
CA LEU A 37 4.35 11.16 8.26
C LEU A 37 5.26 12.33 8.63
N MET A 38 4.77 13.28 9.43
CA MET A 38 5.57 14.41 9.88
C MET A 38 6.79 13.96 10.69
N THR A 39 6.60 12.99 11.59
CA THR A 39 7.68 12.39 12.37
C THR A 39 8.73 11.72 11.47
N ASP A 40 8.29 10.97 10.46
CA ASP A 40 9.19 10.29 9.52
C ASP A 40 9.94 11.27 8.60
N ILE A 41 9.35 12.42 8.25
CA ILE A 41 10.01 13.47 7.44
C ILE A 41 11.15 14.14 8.21
N ILE A 42 10.96 14.43 9.50
CA ILE A 42 11.96 15.14 10.32
C ILE A 42 13.00 14.21 10.94
N SER A 43 12.75 12.90 10.98
CA SER A 43 13.65 11.91 11.56
C SER A 43 14.87 11.67 10.66
N GLU A 44 16.07 11.86 11.20
CA GLU A 44 17.30 11.51 10.47
C GLU A 44 17.37 10.00 10.19
N GLY A 45 17.89 9.66 9.00
CA GLY A 45 18.03 8.27 8.56
C GLY A 45 16.72 7.56 8.17
N LYS A 46 15.57 8.25 8.23
CA LYS A 46 14.29 7.73 7.74
C LYS A 46 13.82 8.47 6.50
N ASN A 47 13.15 7.72 5.63
CA ASN A 47 12.55 8.21 4.40
C ASN A 47 11.08 7.74 4.38
N PRO A 48 10.10 8.66 4.34
CA PRO A 48 8.69 8.30 4.37
C PRO A 48 8.26 7.48 3.15
N VAL A 49 7.28 6.60 3.36
CA VAL A 49 6.65 5.79 2.32
C VAL A 49 5.14 5.87 2.49
N LEU A 50 4.40 6.23 1.43
CA LEU A 50 2.95 6.43 1.47
C LEU A 50 2.24 5.62 0.39
N THR A 51 1.03 5.14 0.69
CA THR A 51 0.19 4.46 -0.32
C THR A 51 -0.39 5.47 -1.30
N ALA A 52 -0.23 5.24 -2.61
CA ALA A 52 -0.87 6.07 -3.62
C ALA A 52 -2.37 5.79 -3.69
N VAL A 53 -3.13 6.82 -4.06
CA VAL A 53 -4.51 6.67 -4.49
C VAL A 53 -4.62 7.12 -5.94
N LYS A 54 -5.14 6.24 -6.81
CA LYS A 54 -5.41 6.53 -8.20
C LYS A 54 -6.91 6.43 -8.50
N VAL A 55 -7.38 7.21 -9.46
CA VAL A 55 -8.72 7.05 -10.02
C VAL A 55 -8.63 6.04 -11.16
N ALA A 56 -9.27 4.89 -10.98
CA ALA A 56 -9.45 3.92 -12.06
C ALA A 56 -10.74 4.25 -12.83
N GLY A 57 -10.62 4.34 -14.15
CA GLY A 57 -11.72 4.64 -15.09
C GLY A 57 -11.75 6.11 -15.55
N VAL A 58 -12.13 6.32 -16.81
CA VAL A 58 -11.97 7.59 -17.53
C VAL A 58 -13.26 8.43 -17.49
N GLY A 59 -13.13 9.72 -17.17
CA GLY A 59 -14.02 10.77 -17.69
C GLY A 59 -15.34 11.05 -16.97
N LYS A 60 -15.76 10.30 -15.93
CA LYS A 60 -17.09 10.54 -15.31
C LYS A 60 -17.17 10.50 -13.79
N GLY A 61 -16.08 10.55 -13.02
CA GLY A 61 -16.12 10.42 -11.53
C GLY A 61 -17.06 11.38 -10.77
N GLN A 62 -17.50 12.48 -11.40
CA GLN A 62 -18.26 13.57 -10.78
C GLN A 62 -19.79 13.53 -10.99
N SER A 63 -20.34 12.62 -11.81
CA SER A 63 -21.79 12.62 -12.09
C SER A 63 -22.60 12.00 -10.94
N GLN A 64 -23.72 12.61 -10.55
CA GLN A 64 -24.70 12.02 -9.63
C GLN A 64 -25.21 10.66 -10.12
N GLN A 65 -25.27 10.43 -11.43
CA GLN A 65 -25.64 9.13 -12.03
C GLN A 65 -24.67 8.00 -11.65
N ASN A 66 -23.48 8.30 -11.14
CA ASN A 66 -22.56 7.27 -10.64
C ASN A 66 -23.04 6.65 -9.32
N LEU A 67 -23.86 7.36 -8.53
CA LEU A 67 -24.44 6.84 -7.30
C LEU A 67 -25.54 5.80 -7.55
N GLU A 68 -26.20 5.90 -8.70
CA GLU A 68 -27.26 4.98 -9.13
C GLU A 68 -26.70 3.69 -9.76
N LYS A 69 -25.39 3.66 -10.05
CA LYS A 69 -24.72 2.49 -10.63
C LYS A 69 -24.08 1.66 -9.54
N ILE A 70 -24.39 0.35 -9.55
CA ILE A 70 -23.70 -0.67 -8.75
C ILE A 70 -22.18 -0.61 -9.02
N GLU A 71 -21.81 -0.34 -10.27
CA GLU A 71 -20.44 -0.23 -10.72
C GLU A 71 -20.13 1.18 -11.26
N PRO A 72 -19.68 2.13 -10.42
CA PRO A 72 -19.38 3.48 -10.88
C PRO A 72 -18.17 3.49 -11.84
N PRO A 73 -18.22 4.31 -12.91
CA PRO A 73 -17.19 4.37 -13.96
C PRO A 73 -15.88 5.02 -13.51
N GLY A 74 -15.85 5.69 -12.35
CA GLY A 74 -14.64 6.17 -11.71
C GLY A 74 -14.58 5.67 -10.27
N ARG A 75 -13.55 4.89 -9.92
CA ARG A 75 -13.35 4.38 -8.56
C ARG A 75 -11.98 4.76 -8.04
N LEU A 76 -11.91 5.11 -6.76
CA LEU A 76 -10.64 5.24 -6.07
C LEU A 76 -10.05 3.85 -5.84
N LYS A 77 -8.79 3.67 -6.21
CA LYS A 77 -8.03 2.45 -5.95
C LYS A 77 -6.72 2.81 -5.29
N TYR A 78 -6.32 2.00 -4.31
CA TYR A 78 -4.95 2.04 -3.80
C TYR A 78 -4.00 1.50 -4.87
N SER A 79 -2.84 2.13 -4.99
CA SER A 79 -1.74 1.69 -5.84
C SER A 79 -0.49 1.45 -5.00
N ASP A 80 0.58 1.14 -5.71
CA ASP A 80 2.00 1.29 -5.42
C ASP A 80 2.37 2.30 -4.31
N LEU A 81 3.53 2.09 -3.67
CA LEU A 81 4.00 2.95 -2.60
C LEU A 81 4.89 4.09 -3.13
N ALA A 82 4.55 5.33 -2.80
CA ALA A 82 5.37 6.51 -3.01
C ALA A 82 6.57 6.52 -2.06
N VAL A 83 7.77 6.81 -2.57
CA VAL A 83 9.00 6.94 -1.77
C VAL A 83 9.43 8.40 -1.72
N PHE A 84 9.65 8.91 -0.51
CA PHE A 84 10.07 10.28 -0.28
C PHE A 84 11.52 10.34 0.20
N LYS A 85 12.27 11.32 -0.28
CA LYS A 85 13.53 11.76 0.32
C LYS A 85 13.25 13.07 1.06
N LYS A 86 13.22 13.01 2.39
CA LYS A 86 12.64 14.07 3.23
C LYS A 86 11.19 14.35 2.81
N ASP A 87 10.92 15.56 2.33
CA ASP A 87 9.64 16.07 1.86
C ASP A 87 9.42 15.90 0.35
N LYS A 88 10.40 15.37 -0.39
CA LYS A 88 10.33 15.26 -1.86
C LYS A 88 10.03 13.84 -2.31
N LEU A 89 8.98 13.66 -3.12
CA LEU A 89 8.72 12.41 -3.83
C LEU A 89 9.86 12.13 -4.82
N ILE A 90 10.48 10.95 -4.73
CA ILE A 90 11.59 10.55 -5.60
C ILE A 90 11.28 9.35 -6.49
N GLY A 91 10.18 8.63 -6.23
CA GLY A 91 9.81 7.47 -7.04
C GLY A 91 8.68 6.65 -6.43
N TRP A 92 8.38 5.54 -7.08
CA TRP A 92 7.31 4.62 -6.72
C TRP A 92 7.87 3.20 -6.65
N LEU A 93 7.53 2.47 -5.60
CA LEU A 93 7.75 1.03 -5.51
C LEU A 93 6.58 0.33 -6.20
N ASN A 94 6.85 -0.52 -7.18
CA ASN A 94 5.80 -1.35 -7.79
C ASN A 94 5.20 -2.33 -6.76
N GLU A 95 4.16 -3.08 -7.15
CA GLU A 95 3.49 -4.03 -6.25
C GLU A 95 4.46 -5.02 -5.58
N LYS A 96 5.38 -5.62 -6.34
CA LYS A 96 6.33 -6.61 -5.81
C LYS A 96 7.32 -5.99 -4.83
N GLU A 97 7.86 -4.82 -5.17
CA GLU A 97 8.75 -4.04 -4.30
C GLU A 97 8.04 -3.57 -3.04
N SER A 98 6.78 -3.14 -3.15
CA SER A 98 5.93 -2.72 -2.04
C SER A 98 5.68 -3.87 -1.07
N LYS A 99 5.38 -5.08 -1.58
CA LYS A 99 5.28 -6.30 -0.75
C LYS A 99 6.60 -6.59 -0.04
N GLY A 100 7.72 -6.61 -0.77
CA GLY A 100 9.05 -6.86 -0.20
C GLY A 100 9.42 -5.88 0.91
N TYR A 101 9.21 -4.58 0.67
CA TYR A 101 9.40 -3.53 1.67
C TYR A 101 8.56 -3.80 2.93
N ARG A 102 7.28 -4.15 2.78
CA ARG A 102 6.41 -4.42 3.92
C ARG A 102 6.79 -5.69 4.68
N TYR A 103 7.27 -6.74 4.01
CA TYR A 103 7.83 -7.91 4.69
C TYR A 103 9.05 -7.53 5.53
N ILE A 104 10.04 -6.86 4.93
CA ILE A 104 11.27 -6.44 5.63
C ILE A 104 10.96 -5.56 6.86
N LYS A 105 9.95 -4.70 6.77
CA LYS A 105 9.52 -3.83 7.88
C LYS A 105 8.66 -4.55 8.93
N ASN A 106 8.43 -5.85 8.80
CA ASN A 106 7.53 -6.65 9.64
C ASN A 106 6.12 -6.04 9.71
N LYS A 107 5.57 -5.67 8.54
CA LYS A 107 4.26 -5.01 8.39
C LYS A 107 3.27 -5.82 7.55
N VAL A 108 3.56 -7.09 7.28
CA VAL A 108 2.62 -8.02 6.64
C VAL A 108 2.00 -8.91 7.73
N THR A 109 0.68 -8.88 7.86
CA THR A 109 -0.04 -9.75 8.80
C THR A 109 -0.75 -10.87 8.03
N ASN A 110 -1.56 -10.48 7.04
CA ASN A 110 -2.15 -11.39 6.07
C ASN A 110 -1.94 -10.84 4.63
N THR A 111 -1.71 -11.73 3.66
CA THR A 111 -1.78 -11.41 2.23
C THR A 111 -1.98 -12.68 1.40
N VAL A 112 -2.59 -12.53 0.22
CA VAL A 112 -2.60 -13.58 -0.81
C VAL A 112 -1.56 -13.29 -1.90
N GLY A 113 -0.90 -14.34 -2.37
CA GLY A 113 -0.07 -14.34 -3.57
C GLY A 113 -0.53 -15.43 -4.54
N SER A 114 -0.26 -15.25 -5.83
CA SER A 114 -0.50 -16.28 -6.84
C SER A 114 0.82 -16.74 -7.45
N LEU A 115 0.91 -18.02 -7.75
CA LEU A 115 2.03 -18.66 -8.41
C LEU A 115 1.50 -19.47 -9.59
N SER A 116 2.18 -19.35 -10.74
CA SER A 116 1.86 -20.18 -11.90
C SER A 116 2.56 -21.53 -11.79
N CYS A 117 1.83 -22.61 -12.06
CA CYS A 117 2.36 -23.97 -12.03
C CYS A 117 3.14 -24.28 -13.31
N PRO A 118 4.23 -25.07 -13.25
CA PRO A 118 5.03 -25.42 -14.43
C PRO A 118 4.22 -26.08 -15.56
N GLU A 119 3.22 -26.89 -15.21
CA GLU A 119 2.38 -27.64 -16.17
C GLU A 119 1.06 -26.92 -16.50
N GLY A 120 0.93 -25.66 -16.12
CA GLY A 120 -0.28 -24.86 -16.30
C GLY A 120 -1.19 -24.85 -15.07
N GLY A 121 -1.98 -23.78 -14.96
CA GLY A 121 -2.79 -23.47 -13.79
C GLY A 121 -2.10 -22.49 -12.82
N ASN A 122 -2.86 -22.02 -11.84
CA ASN A 122 -2.39 -21.09 -10.82
C ASN A 122 -2.73 -21.63 -9.42
N ILE A 123 -1.79 -21.49 -8.49
CA ILE A 123 -2.01 -21.73 -7.06
C ILE A 123 -2.09 -20.38 -6.36
N ALA A 124 -3.09 -20.22 -5.50
CA ALA A 124 -3.15 -19.12 -4.55
C ALA A 124 -2.56 -19.56 -3.21
N VAL A 125 -1.65 -18.77 -2.66
CA VAL A 125 -1.05 -18.97 -1.35
C VAL A 125 -1.48 -17.83 -0.45
N GLU A 126 -2.18 -18.14 0.63
CA GLU A 126 -2.54 -17.18 1.66
C GLU A 126 -1.53 -17.25 2.81
N VAL A 127 -0.95 -16.10 3.14
CA VAL A 127 -0.13 -15.94 4.34
C VAL A 127 -1.07 -15.57 5.48
N MET A 128 -1.24 -16.48 6.44
CA MET A 128 -2.10 -16.25 7.60
C MET A 128 -1.40 -15.49 8.74
N LYS A 129 -0.07 -15.57 8.78
CA LYS A 129 0.78 -14.87 9.75
C LYS A 129 2.18 -14.73 9.18
N SER A 130 2.82 -13.58 9.41
CA SER A 130 4.23 -13.34 9.09
C SER A 130 4.92 -12.62 10.25
N GLU A 131 6.16 -13.01 10.53
CA GLU A 131 7.02 -12.33 11.49
C GLU A 131 8.42 -12.22 10.86
N THR A 132 9.01 -11.04 10.92
CA THR A 132 10.35 -10.77 10.36
C THR A 132 11.27 -10.24 11.46
N LYS A 133 12.49 -10.81 11.55
CA LYS A 133 13.50 -10.45 12.55
C LYS A 133 14.76 -9.93 11.88
N VAL A 134 14.94 -8.62 11.91
CA VAL A 134 16.11 -7.96 11.32
C VAL A 134 17.27 -7.93 12.32
N LYS A 135 18.42 -8.50 11.94
CA LYS A 135 19.67 -8.47 12.73
C LYS A 135 20.74 -7.70 11.97
N GLY A 136 21.27 -6.64 12.58
CA GLY A 136 22.42 -5.90 12.05
C GLY A 136 23.73 -6.43 12.61
N ARG A 137 24.76 -6.54 11.76
CA ARG A 137 26.15 -6.85 12.17
C ARG A 137 27.13 -5.97 11.39
N MET A 138 28.32 -5.79 11.96
CA MET A 138 29.44 -5.17 11.26
C MET A 138 30.40 -6.26 10.81
N ASN A 139 30.71 -6.30 9.51
CA ASN A 139 31.69 -7.22 8.93
C ASN A 139 32.77 -6.40 8.23
N ASN A 140 34.00 -6.40 8.76
CA ASN A 140 35.14 -5.63 8.25
C ASN A 140 34.81 -4.14 8.00
N GLY A 141 34.15 -3.50 8.97
CA GLY A 141 33.76 -2.09 8.88
C GLY A 141 32.56 -1.79 7.97
N LYS A 142 31.95 -2.81 7.34
CA LYS A 142 30.74 -2.66 6.52
C LYS A 142 29.50 -3.17 7.26
N PRO A 143 28.37 -2.45 7.24
CA PRO A 143 27.13 -2.93 7.81
C PRO A 143 26.57 -4.08 6.94
N GLN A 144 26.14 -5.15 7.60
CA GLN A 144 25.45 -6.29 7.02
C GLN A 144 24.14 -6.50 7.76
N ILE A 145 23.08 -6.79 7.02
CA ILE A 145 21.73 -7.00 7.56
C ILE A 145 21.30 -8.43 7.22
N ASP A 146 20.99 -9.21 8.23
CA ASP A 146 20.30 -10.50 8.10
C ASP A 146 18.81 -10.27 8.38
N ILE A 147 17.94 -10.77 7.51
CA ILE A 147 16.48 -10.61 7.57
C ILE A 147 15.83 -11.98 7.68
#